data_AF-A0A7C8ANJ3-F1
#
_entry.id   AF-A0A7C8ANJ3-F1
#
_cell.length_a   1.000
_cell.length_b   1.000
_cell.length_c   1.000
_cell.angle_alpha   90.00
_cell.angle_beta   90.00
_cell.angle_gamma   90.00
#
_symmetry.space_group_name_H-M   'P 1'
#
loop_
_entity.id
_entity.type
_entity.pdbx_description
1 polymer ?
#
loop_
_entity_poly.entity_id
_entity_poly.type
_entity_poly.pdbx_seq_one_letter_code
_entity_poly.pdbx_strand_id
1 'polypeptide(L)'
;MIESSTEYVPHGYFPFGFPISRAARDVYGASAPRAGGILADHIGAVRGWAARIDARGARGPIDAGQLIAMGLLAEVLRFVVDKYCETYPGVTARGLDWVRGQTDKPTVEGPPKAFVHLFPPNVVYDGGQDEAAYLAKDTVGRPNRDIVTEELLLLRVAVDNPALDPFQHLFDDTELRGLTPYLILTEELERFLEGQPAFPPLSKKLSDLLR
;
A
#
# COMPACT_ATOMS: atom_id res chain seq x y z
N MET A 1 -10.23 -21.06 -26.27
CA MET A 1 -9.98 -21.41 -24.86
C MET A 1 -10.33 -20.16 -24.09
N ILE A 2 -11.44 -20.19 -23.36
CA ILE A 2 -11.94 -19.00 -22.66
C ILE A 2 -10.95 -18.74 -21.52
N GLU A 3 -10.21 -17.64 -21.60
CA GLU A 3 -9.36 -17.17 -20.52
C GLU A 3 -10.22 -17.10 -19.26
N SER A 4 -9.82 -17.87 -18.25
CA SER A 4 -10.33 -17.70 -16.91
C SER A 4 -9.89 -16.32 -16.46
N SER A 5 -10.76 -15.33 -16.70
CA SER A 5 -10.75 -14.03 -16.04
C SER A 5 -10.73 -14.32 -14.55
N THR A 6 -9.54 -14.40 -13.98
CA THR A 6 -9.36 -14.48 -12.54
C THR A 6 -9.81 -13.12 -12.04
N GLU A 7 -11.02 -13.08 -11.50
CA GLU A 7 -11.61 -11.89 -10.91
C GLU A 7 -10.60 -11.36 -9.89
N TYR A 8 -10.04 -10.17 -10.17
CA TYR A 8 -9.10 -9.54 -9.26
C TYR A 8 -9.84 -9.23 -7.97
N VAL A 9 -9.43 -9.88 -6.89
CA VAL A 9 -9.96 -9.60 -5.55
C VAL A 9 -9.12 -8.46 -4.98
N PRO A 10 -9.70 -7.29 -4.73
CA PRO A 10 -8.97 -6.15 -4.18
C PRO A 10 -8.24 -6.56 -2.91
N HIS A 11 -7.01 -6.08 -2.75
CA HIS A 11 -6.25 -6.34 -1.53
C HIS A 11 -6.95 -5.67 -0.35
N GLY A 12 -7.52 -6.48 0.53
CA GLY A 12 -8.17 -6.02 1.76
C GLY A 12 -7.20 -5.46 2.82
N TYR A 13 -6.01 -5.00 2.41
CA TYR A 13 -5.02 -4.43 3.31
C TYR A 13 -5.53 -3.12 3.90
N PHE A 14 -5.94 -2.18 3.03
CA PHE A 14 -6.47 -0.87 3.43
C PHE A 14 -8.00 -0.80 3.27
N PRO A 15 -8.69 0.02 4.08
CA PRO A 15 -10.15 0.07 4.06
C PRO A 15 -10.75 0.63 2.76
N PHE A 16 -10.01 1.49 2.06
CA PHE A 16 -10.44 2.13 0.81
C PHE A 16 -9.46 1.90 -0.35
N GLY A 17 -8.59 0.88 -0.24
CA GLY A 17 -7.63 0.54 -1.29
C GLY A 17 -6.39 1.44 -1.39
N PHE A 18 -6.23 2.43 -0.51
CA PHE A 18 -5.06 3.30 -0.48
C PHE A 18 -4.46 3.40 0.93
N PRO A 19 -3.16 3.75 1.06
CA PRO A 19 -2.53 3.88 2.37
C PRO A 19 -3.24 4.89 3.26
N ILE A 20 -3.63 4.47 4.46
CA ILE A 20 -4.16 5.34 5.50
C ILE A 20 -3.48 4.98 6.81
N SER A 21 -2.76 5.94 7.37
CA SER A 21 -2.04 5.80 8.64
C SER A 21 -3.01 5.51 9.79
N ARG A 22 -2.54 4.76 10.79
CA ARG A 22 -3.25 4.50 12.05
C ARG A 22 -3.76 5.80 12.65
N ALA A 23 -2.90 6.82 12.74
CA ALA A 23 -3.27 8.13 13.26
C ALA A 23 -4.46 8.73 12.49
N ALA A 24 -4.45 8.68 11.16
CA ALA A 24 -5.60 9.15 10.37
C ALA A 24 -6.85 8.28 10.56
N ARG A 25 -6.71 6.96 10.72
CA ARG A 25 -7.86 6.09 11.03
C ARG A 25 -8.46 6.40 12.39
N ASP A 26 -7.63 6.62 13.41
CA ASP A 26 -8.06 6.97 14.76
C ASP A 26 -8.76 8.35 14.76
N VAL A 27 -8.17 9.32 14.06
CA VAL A 27 -8.69 10.69 13.98
C VAL A 27 -9.93 10.79 13.12
N TYR A 28 -10.10 10.02 12.03
CA TYR A 28 -11.22 10.17 11.08
C TYR A 28 -12.21 9.00 11.09
N GLY A 29 -11.94 7.93 11.83
CA GLY A 29 -12.78 6.74 11.91
C GLY A 29 -12.89 6.02 10.56
N ALA A 30 -11.75 5.80 9.89
CA ALA A 30 -11.71 5.09 8.61
C ALA A 30 -11.93 3.59 8.85
N SER A 31 -13.02 3.05 8.30
CA SER A 31 -13.35 1.63 8.35
C SER A 31 -13.74 1.16 6.97
N ALA A 32 -13.24 -0.02 6.56
CA ALA A 32 -13.56 -0.59 5.26
C ALA A 32 -15.08 -0.78 5.13
N PRO A 33 -15.68 -0.58 3.94
CA PRO A 33 -16.97 -1.18 3.67
C PRO A 33 -16.84 -2.71 3.78
N ARG A 34 -17.89 -3.38 4.26
CA ARG A 34 -17.88 -4.85 4.45
C ARG A 34 -17.55 -5.52 3.11
N ALA A 35 -16.68 -6.54 3.16
CA ALA A 35 -16.38 -7.36 1.99
C ALA A 35 -17.67 -7.91 1.37
N GLY A 36 -17.86 -7.72 0.06
CA GLY A 36 -19.07 -8.11 -0.68
C GLY A 36 -20.15 -7.03 -0.83
N GLY A 37 -19.90 -5.78 -0.42
CA GLY A 37 -20.80 -4.66 -0.70
C GLY A 37 -20.86 -4.29 -2.19
N ILE A 38 -22.00 -3.73 -2.64
CA ILE A 38 -22.13 -3.21 -4.00
C ILE A 38 -21.33 -1.89 -4.15
N LEU A 39 -21.01 -1.47 -5.38
CA LEU A 39 -20.30 -0.21 -5.64
C LEU A 39 -20.97 1.00 -4.95
N ALA A 40 -22.30 1.01 -4.86
CA ALA A 40 -23.05 2.05 -4.16
C ALA A 40 -22.75 2.11 -2.65
N ASP A 41 -22.53 0.96 -1.99
CA ASP A 41 -22.17 0.90 -0.57
C ASP A 41 -20.77 1.47 -0.35
N HIS A 42 -19.85 1.20 -1.28
CA HIS A 42 -18.51 1.76 -1.25
C HIS A 42 -18.55 3.29 -1.42
N ILE A 43 -19.30 3.80 -2.41
CA ILE A 43 -19.48 5.24 -2.62
C ILE A 43 -20.12 5.90 -1.39
N GLY A 44 -21.14 5.28 -0.81
CA GLY A 44 -21.79 5.76 0.42
C GLY A 44 -20.81 5.84 1.60
N ALA A 45 -19.99 4.81 1.80
CA ALA A 45 -18.98 4.77 2.85
C ALA A 45 -17.93 5.87 2.67
N VAL A 46 -17.41 6.07 1.46
CA VAL A 46 -16.41 7.11 1.18
C VAL A 46 -17.01 8.51 1.35
N ARG A 47 -18.26 8.75 0.92
CA ARG A 47 -18.95 10.02 1.15
C ARG A 47 -19.13 10.32 2.63
N GLY A 48 -19.54 9.32 3.42
CA GLY A 48 -19.66 9.45 4.86
C GLY A 48 -18.33 9.75 5.54
N TRP A 49 -17.24 9.15 5.04
CA TRP A 49 -15.90 9.39 5.57
C TRP A 49 -15.35 10.76 5.18
N ALA A 50 -15.51 11.20 3.92
CA ALA A 50 -15.19 12.56 3.48
C ALA A 50 -15.83 13.62 4.38
N ALA A 51 -17.14 13.47 4.65
CA ALA A 51 -17.87 14.37 5.55
C ALA A 51 -17.32 14.39 6.99
N ARG A 52 -16.79 13.26 7.49
CA ARG A 52 -16.14 13.20 8.81
C ARG A 52 -14.79 13.89 8.81
N ILE A 53 -14.02 13.78 7.73
CA ILE A 53 -12.74 14.47 7.59
C ILE A 53 -12.97 15.99 7.57
N ASP A 54 -13.95 16.45 6.79
CA ASP A 54 -14.35 17.86 6.71
C ASP A 54 -14.81 18.40 8.07
N ALA A 55 -15.69 17.65 8.76
CA ALA A 55 -16.20 18.05 10.06
C ALA A 55 -15.11 18.17 11.14
N ARG A 56 -13.98 17.48 10.98
CA ARG A 56 -12.83 17.51 11.90
C ARG A 56 -11.80 18.56 11.52
N GLY A 57 -12.08 19.40 10.51
CA GLY A 57 -11.26 20.56 10.19
C GLY A 57 -9.94 20.21 9.51
N ALA A 58 -9.91 19.12 8.74
CA ALA A 58 -8.81 18.90 7.80
C ALA A 58 -8.68 20.10 6.84
N ARG A 59 -7.50 20.27 6.25
CA ARG A 59 -7.11 21.46 5.47
C ARG A 59 -7.98 21.62 4.19
N GLY A 60 -9.19 22.15 4.34
CA GLY A 60 -10.15 22.38 3.26
C GLY A 60 -11.12 21.20 3.03
N PRO A 61 -12.21 21.42 2.28
CA PRO A 61 -13.20 20.38 1.98
C PRO A 61 -12.59 19.29 1.10
N ILE A 62 -12.77 18.03 1.50
CA ILE A 62 -12.37 16.84 0.77
C ILE A 62 -13.56 16.31 -0.03
N ASP A 63 -13.41 16.26 -1.35
CA ASP A 63 -14.41 15.64 -2.21
C ASP A 63 -14.28 14.10 -2.15
N ALA A 64 -15.39 13.42 -1.86
CA ALA A 64 -15.47 11.97 -1.88
C ALA A 64 -15.05 11.36 -3.23
N GLY A 65 -15.30 12.05 -4.34
CA GLY A 65 -14.85 11.67 -5.67
C GLY A 65 -13.32 11.68 -5.79
N GLN A 66 -12.63 12.62 -5.14
CA GLN A 66 -11.17 12.63 -5.12
C GLN A 66 -10.61 11.47 -4.26
N LEU A 67 -11.25 11.16 -3.12
CA LEU A 67 -10.87 9.99 -2.32
C LEU A 67 -11.07 8.68 -3.08
N ILE A 68 -12.17 8.54 -3.81
CA ILE A 68 -12.42 7.39 -4.69
C ILE A 68 -11.35 7.30 -5.77
N ALA A 69 -11.02 8.41 -6.43
CA ALA A 69 -9.99 8.44 -7.47
C ALA A 69 -8.61 8.04 -6.92
N MET A 70 -8.25 8.52 -5.74
CA MET A 70 -7.01 8.13 -5.05
C MET A 70 -7.01 6.62 -4.71
N GLY A 71 -8.12 6.09 -4.18
CA GLY A 71 -8.30 4.66 -3.93
C GLY A 71 -8.12 3.82 -5.19
N LEU A 72 -8.75 4.22 -6.30
CA LEU A 72 -8.63 3.55 -7.59
C LEU A 72 -7.20 3.62 -8.15
N LEU A 73 -6.51 4.76 -8.02
CA LEU A 73 -5.13 4.90 -8.45
C LEU A 73 -4.22 3.93 -7.69
N ALA A 74 -4.33 3.89 -6.36
CA ALA A 74 -3.56 2.98 -5.53
C ALA A 74 -3.86 1.50 -5.87
N GLU A 75 -5.12 1.17 -6.11
CA GLU A 75 -5.54 -0.18 -6.48
C GLU A 75 -5.01 -0.61 -7.85
N VAL A 76 -4.98 0.29 -8.83
CA VAL A 76 -4.39 0.02 -10.16
C VAL A 76 -2.89 -0.20 -10.05
N LEU A 77 -2.18 0.62 -9.26
CA LEU A 77 -0.74 0.45 -9.05
C LEU A 77 -0.43 -0.88 -8.34
N ARG A 78 -1.21 -1.22 -7.31
CA ARG A 78 -1.10 -2.50 -6.62
C ARG A 78 -1.37 -3.68 -7.54
N PHE A 79 -2.41 -3.60 -8.37
CA PHE A 79 -2.71 -4.60 -9.40
C PHE A 79 -1.52 -4.82 -10.34
N VAL A 80 -0.88 -3.74 -10.80
CA VAL A 80 0.31 -3.82 -11.66
C VAL A 80 1.46 -4.52 -10.92
N VAL A 81 1.71 -4.19 -9.65
CA VAL A 81 2.72 -4.86 -8.81
C VAL A 81 2.40 -6.35 -8.66
N ASP A 82 1.15 -6.71 -8.36
CA ASP A 82 0.74 -8.10 -8.21
C ASP A 82 0.97 -8.90 -9.49
N LYS A 83 0.53 -8.38 -10.64
CA LYS A 83 0.74 -9.05 -11.93
C LYS A 83 2.21 -9.16 -12.28
N TYR A 84 3.02 -8.19 -11.88
CA TYR A 84 4.46 -8.29 -12.02
C TYR A 84 5.04 -9.41 -11.14
N CYS A 85 4.65 -9.50 -9.87
CA CYS A 85 5.10 -10.54 -8.94
C CYS A 85 4.57 -11.94 -9.31
N GLU A 86 3.37 -12.06 -9.89
CA GLU A 86 2.87 -13.30 -10.48
C GLU A 86 3.71 -13.74 -11.68
N THR A 87 4.10 -12.79 -12.53
CA THR A 87 4.94 -13.06 -13.71
C THR A 87 6.37 -13.44 -13.32
N TYR A 88 6.90 -12.82 -12.27
CA TYR A 88 8.25 -13.05 -11.74
C TYR A 88 8.20 -13.46 -10.26
N PRO A 89 7.77 -14.70 -9.93
CA PRO A 89 7.63 -15.15 -8.55
C PRO A 89 8.90 -14.93 -7.72
N GLY A 90 8.71 -14.45 -6.49
CA GLY A 90 9.78 -14.16 -5.54
C GLY A 90 10.64 -12.94 -5.87
N VAL A 91 10.22 -12.07 -6.80
CA VAL A 91 10.96 -10.84 -7.13
C VAL A 91 11.12 -9.92 -5.93
N THR A 92 10.10 -9.78 -5.09
CA THR A 92 10.15 -8.98 -3.85
C THR A 92 11.16 -9.55 -2.85
N ALA A 93 11.13 -10.86 -2.62
CA ALA A 93 12.09 -11.54 -1.76
C ALA A 93 13.54 -11.38 -2.27
N ARG A 94 13.77 -11.53 -3.59
CA ARG A 94 15.07 -11.27 -4.21
C ARG A 94 15.51 -9.81 -4.07
N GLY A 95 14.56 -8.87 -4.15
CA GLY A 95 14.82 -7.46 -3.91
C GLY A 95 15.28 -7.20 -2.48
N LEU A 96 14.58 -7.77 -1.49
CA LEU A 96 15.00 -7.69 -0.09
C LEU A 96 16.38 -8.31 0.14
N ASP A 97 16.68 -9.47 -0.47
CA ASP A 97 18.02 -10.09 -0.42
C ASP A 97 19.09 -9.22 -1.08
N TRP A 98 18.74 -8.57 -2.19
CA TRP A 98 19.60 -7.59 -2.81
C TRP A 98 19.88 -6.46 -1.81
N VAL A 99 18.87 -5.79 -1.24
CA VAL A 99 19.11 -4.69 -0.27
C VAL A 99 19.95 -5.14 0.93
N ARG A 100 19.79 -6.38 1.43
CA ARG A 100 20.63 -6.96 2.50
C ARG A 100 22.11 -7.04 2.15
N GLY A 101 22.44 -7.20 0.87
CA GLY A 101 23.84 -7.19 0.41
C GLY A 101 24.44 -5.78 0.34
N GLN A 102 23.60 -4.73 0.32
CA GLN A 102 24.04 -3.35 0.11
C GLN A 102 24.02 -2.52 1.40
N THR A 103 23.21 -2.94 2.38
CA THR A 103 22.88 -2.17 3.59
C THR A 103 22.96 -3.04 4.84
N ASP A 104 22.71 -2.44 6.01
CA ASP A 104 22.68 -3.17 7.27
C ASP A 104 21.33 -3.85 7.52
N LYS A 105 21.32 -4.82 8.45
CA LYS A 105 20.12 -5.58 8.81
C LYS A 105 18.94 -4.69 9.26
N PRO A 106 19.13 -3.65 10.09
CA PRO A 106 18.06 -2.72 10.43
C PRO A 106 17.38 -2.06 9.24
N THR A 107 18.13 -1.76 8.16
CA THR A 107 17.56 -1.14 6.95
C THR A 107 16.52 -2.02 6.27
N VAL A 108 16.69 -3.34 6.33
CA VAL A 108 15.77 -4.29 5.68
C VAL A 108 14.66 -4.77 6.61
N GLU A 109 14.94 -4.94 7.90
CA GLU A 109 13.98 -5.51 8.85
C GLU A 109 13.15 -4.50 9.63
N GLY A 110 13.65 -3.27 9.78
CA GLY A 110 12.98 -2.20 10.50
C GLY A 110 11.73 -1.69 9.77
N PRO A 111 11.83 -1.25 8.50
CA PRO A 111 10.72 -0.63 7.80
C PRO A 111 9.44 -1.47 7.72
N PRO A 112 9.46 -2.78 7.40
CA PRO A 112 8.22 -3.56 7.36
C PRO A 112 7.50 -3.63 8.72
N LYS A 113 8.25 -3.65 9.82
CA LYS A 113 7.67 -3.67 11.18
C LYS A 113 7.03 -2.32 11.50
N ALA A 114 7.77 -1.23 11.30
CA ALA A 114 7.24 0.11 11.53
C ALA A 114 6.05 0.43 10.60
N PHE A 115 6.07 -0.07 9.37
CA PHE A 115 4.96 0.08 8.43
C PHE A 115 3.69 -0.61 8.92
N VAL A 116 3.76 -1.87 9.35
CA VAL A 116 2.57 -2.56 9.91
C VAL A 116 2.05 -1.85 11.16
N HIS A 117 2.94 -1.25 11.96
CA HIS A 117 2.52 -0.47 13.11
C HIS A 117 1.78 0.83 12.71
N LEU A 118 2.35 1.61 11.80
CA LEU A 118 1.87 2.93 11.40
C LEU A 118 0.78 2.89 10.33
N PHE A 119 0.75 1.85 9.51
CA PHE A 119 -0.17 1.62 8.40
C PHE A 119 -0.73 0.19 8.49
N PRO A 120 -1.41 -0.18 9.58
CA PRO A 120 -1.80 -1.56 9.82
C PRO A 120 -2.79 -2.07 8.76
N PRO A 121 -2.68 -3.35 8.33
CA PRO A 121 -3.76 -3.98 7.60
C PRO A 121 -5.01 -4.05 8.47
N ASN A 122 -6.20 -4.13 7.85
CA ASN A 122 -7.49 -4.13 8.57
C ASN A 122 -7.52 -5.14 9.75
N VAL A 123 -7.05 -6.37 9.54
CA VAL A 123 -7.03 -7.42 10.58
C VAL A 123 -6.18 -7.07 11.81
N VAL A 124 -5.10 -6.30 11.61
CA VAL A 124 -4.23 -5.83 12.70
C VAL A 124 -4.84 -4.61 13.38
N TYR A 125 -5.38 -3.67 12.59
CA TYR A 125 -6.02 -2.48 13.14
C TYR A 125 -7.22 -2.82 14.02
N ASP A 126 -8.04 -3.78 13.59
CA ASP A 126 -9.24 -4.25 14.31
C ASP A 126 -8.91 -5.12 15.54
N GLY A 127 -7.62 -5.35 15.84
CA GLY A 127 -7.16 -6.17 16.96
C GLY A 127 -7.36 -7.68 16.75
N GLY A 128 -7.69 -8.11 15.53
CA GLY A 128 -7.86 -9.52 15.19
C GLY A 128 -6.54 -10.30 15.10
N GLN A 129 -5.41 -9.60 14.93
CA GLN A 129 -4.09 -10.21 14.86
C GLN A 129 -2.98 -9.25 15.32
N ASP A 130 -1.96 -9.80 15.98
CA ASP A 130 -0.73 -9.06 16.35
C ASP A 130 0.15 -8.74 15.12
N GLU A 131 0.90 -7.65 15.19
CA GLU A 131 1.76 -7.13 14.11
C GLU A 131 2.85 -8.12 13.73
N ALA A 132 3.55 -8.69 14.72
CA ALA A 132 4.62 -9.67 14.47
C ALA A 132 4.03 -10.98 13.96
N ALA A 133 2.90 -11.42 14.52
CA ALA A 133 2.16 -12.56 14.03
C ALA A 133 1.68 -12.36 12.58
N TYR A 134 1.27 -11.14 12.19
CA TYR A 134 0.90 -10.82 10.81
C TYR A 134 2.08 -10.95 9.86
N LEU A 135 3.21 -10.33 10.18
CA LEU A 135 4.41 -10.41 9.33
C LEU A 135 4.95 -11.84 9.18
N ALA A 136 4.69 -12.74 10.12
CA ALA A 136 5.14 -14.14 10.05
C ALA A 136 4.21 -15.07 9.24
N LYS A 137 3.06 -14.59 8.75
CA LYS A 137 2.08 -15.38 7.99
C LYS A 137 2.15 -15.10 6.49
N ASP A 138 1.39 -15.91 5.75
CA ASP A 138 1.09 -15.73 4.35
C ASP A 138 -0.38 -15.30 4.17
N THR A 139 -0.63 -14.44 3.18
CA THR A 139 -1.97 -14.06 2.72
C THR A 139 -2.10 -14.46 1.26
N VAL A 140 -3.10 -15.29 0.93
CA VAL A 140 -3.35 -15.80 -0.43
C VAL A 140 -2.08 -16.40 -1.05
N GLY A 141 -1.33 -17.18 -0.26
CA GLY A 141 -0.11 -17.87 -0.71
C GLY A 141 1.11 -16.97 -0.90
N ARG A 142 1.06 -15.70 -0.47
CA ARG A 142 2.19 -14.76 -0.51
C ARG A 142 2.65 -14.39 0.90
N PRO A 143 3.97 -14.33 1.17
CA PRO A 143 4.48 -13.87 2.46
C PRO A 143 4.00 -12.45 2.77
N ASN A 144 3.46 -12.23 3.96
CA ASN A 144 3.01 -10.89 4.36
C ASN A 144 4.15 -9.88 4.39
N ARG A 145 5.39 -10.33 4.59
CA ARG A 145 6.58 -9.47 4.48
C ARG A 145 6.75 -8.90 3.07
N ASP A 146 6.46 -9.70 2.04
CA ASP A 146 6.58 -9.26 0.65
C ASP A 146 5.47 -8.26 0.34
N ILE A 147 4.22 -8.57 0.73
CA ILE A 147 3.08 -7.66 0.60
C ILE A 147 3.37 -6.31 1.28
N VAL A 148 3.85 -6.33 2.52
CA VAL A 148 4.20 -5.10 3.26
C VAL A 148 5.32 -4.32 2.60
N THR A 149 6.30 -5.00 2.01
CA THR A 149 7.41 -4.35 1.30
C THR A 149 6.92 -3.66 0.02
N GLU A 150 5.96 -4.28 -0.67
CA GLU A 150 5.31 -3.69 -1.84
C GLU A 150 4.43 -2.50 -1.46
N GLU A 151 3.67 -2.58 -0.36
CA GLU A 151 2.91 -1.43 0.16
C GLU A 151 3.82 -0.27 0.60
N LEU A 152 5.03 -0.56 1.10
CA LEU A 152 6.05 0.46 1.39
C LEU A 152 6.49 1.21 0.13
N LEU A 153 6.73 0.49 -0.98
CA LEU A 153 7.02 1.11 -2.27
C LEU A 153 5.82 1.94 -2.75
N LEU A 154 4.60 1.43 -2.65
CA LEU A 154 3.39 2.16 -3.04
C LEU A 154 3.13 3.40 -2.17
N LEU A 155 3.45 3.34 -0.87
CA LEU A 155 3.43 4.52 0.00
C LEU A 155 4.41 5.59 -0.51
N ARG A 156 5.64 5.19 -0.88
CA ARG A 156 6.63 6.12 -1.43
C ARG A 156 6.11 6.81 -2.69
N VAL A 157 5.51 6.06 -3.61
CA VAL A 157 4.86 6.60 -4.82
C VAL A 157 3.75 7.58 -4.48
N ALA A 158 2.90 7.26 -3.48
CA ALA A 158 1.81 8.13 -3.07
C ALA A 158 2.32 9.44 -2.44
N VAL A 159 3.36 9.37 -1.62
CA VAL A 159 3.93 10.55 -0.95
C VAL A 159 4.64 11.47 -1.95
N ASP A 160 5.32 10.91 -2.95
CA ASP A 160 6.04 11.68 -3.96
C ASP A 160 5.11 12.27 -5.04
N ASN A 161 3.82 11.94 -5.05
CA ASN A 161 2.85 12.40 -6.03
C ASN A 161 2.19 13.74 -5.63
N PRO A 162 2.50 14.87 -6.31
CA PRO A 162 1.95 16.19 -5.94
C PRO A 162 0.42 16.29 -6.10
N ALA A 163 -0.19 15.43 -6.92
CA ALA A 163 -1.64 15.39 -7.05
C ALA A 163 -2.33 14.90 -5.77
N LEU A 164 -1.58 14.25 -4.88
CA LEU A 164 -2.07 13.74 -3.60
C LEU A 164 -1.70 14.64 -2.41
N ASP A 165 -1.04 15.79 -2.63
CA ASP A 165 -0.70 16.77 -1.58
C ASP A 165 -1.88 17.15 -0.66
N PRO A 166 -3.12 17.38 -1.18
CA PRO A 166 -4.27 17.68 -0.33
C PRO A 166 -4.59 16.56 0.68
N PHE A 167 -4.20 15.32 0.36
CA PHE A 167 -4.49 14.10 1.13
C PHE A 167 -3.32 13.61 1.97
N GLN A 168 -2.16 14.28 1.95
CA GLN A 168 -0.95 13.85 2.68
C GLN A 168 -1.20 13.56 4.16
N HIS A 169 -2.07 14.32 4.82
CA HIS A 169 -2.44 14.09 6.22
C HIS A 169 -3.08 12.72 6.50
N LEU A 170 -3.51 11.98 5.47
CA LEU A 170 -4.02 10.61 5.59
C LEU A 170 -2.90 9.57 5.59
N PHE A 171 -1.76 9.84 4.94
CA PHE A 171 -0.66 8.90 4.74
C PHE A 171 0.72 9.50 4.97
N ASP A 172 0.80 10.51 5.86
CA ASP A 172 2.04 11.16 6.24
C ASP A 172 3.06 10.12 6.73
N ASP A 173 4.24 10.14 6.11
CA ASP A 173 5.31 9.18 6.36
C ASP A 173 6.42 9.77 7.25
N THR A 174 6.22 10.95 7.84
CA THR A 174 7.22 11.63 8.70
C THR A 174 7.64 10.76 9.87
N GLU A 175 6.69 10.10 10.53
CA GLU A 175 6.99 9.20 11.65
C GLU A 175 7.77 7.96 11.17
N LEU A 176 7.41 7.41 10.00
CA LEU A 176 8.12 6.26 9.42
C LEU A 176 9.58 6.62 9.07
N ARG A 177 9.81 7.84 8.55
CA ARG A 177 11.16 8.40 8.28
C ARG A 177 11.97 8.56 9.56
N GLY A 178 11.32 8.96 10.65
CA GLY A 178 11.96 9.14 11.95
C GLY A 178 12.32 7.81 12.63
N LEU A 179 11.51 6.77 12.43
CA LEU A 179 11.70 5.46 13.08
C LEU A 179 12.65 4.53 12.32
N THR A 180 12.70 4.63 10.99
CA THR A 180 13.40 3.66 10.14
C THR A 180 14.02 4.31 8.90
N PRO A 181 15.11 3.73 8.36
CA PRO A 181 15.69 4.18 7.09
C PRO A 181 14.90 3.63 5.88
N TYR A 182 13.56 3.67 5.89
CA TYR A 182 12.77 3.08 4.81
C TYR A 182 13.00 3.76 3.46
N LEU A 183 13.41 5.03 3.42
CA LEU A 183 13.79 5.71 2.18
C LEU A 183 14.97 5.01 1.51
N ILE A 184 15.97 4.59 2.30
CA ILE A 184 17.08 3.80 1.80
C ILE A 184 16.57 2.45 1.29
N LEU A 185 15.70 1.77 2.03
CA LEU A 185 15.08 0.52 1.58
C LEU A 185 14.37 0.69 0.23
N THR A 186 13.53 1.71 0.06
CA THR A 186 12.77 1.93 -1.17
C THR A 186 13.66 2.34 -2.34
N GLU A 187 14.64 3.22 -2.12
CA GLU A 187 15.61 3.62 -3.17
C GLU A 187 16.43 2.43 -3.65
N GLU A 188 16.88 1.58 -2.73
CA GLU A 188 17.63 0.37 -3.04
C GLU A 188 16.71 -0.64 -3.77
N LEU A 189 15.47 -0.86 -3.33
CA LEU A 189 14.51 -1.69 -4.07
C LEU A 189 14.23 -1.17 -5.48
N GLU A 190 14.11 0.13 -5.67
CA GLU A 190 13.93 0.74 -7.00
C GLU A 190 15.12 0.45 -7.92
N ARG A 191 16.36 0.61 -7.43
CA ARG A 191 17.58 0.23 -8.19
C ARG A 191 17.60 -1.25 -8.56
N PHE A 192 17.16 -2.13 -7.65
CA PHE A 192 17.02 -3.54 -7.96
C PHE A 192 15.99 -3.77 -9.09
N LEU A 193 14.84 -3.09 -9.02
CA LEU A 193 13.76 -3.17 -10.02
C LEU A 193 14.18 -2.65 -11.40
N GLU A 194 15.07 -1.65 -11.47
CA GLU A 194 15.65 -1.19 -12.73
C GLU A 194 16.44 -2.29 -13.46
N GLY A 195 17.01 -3.25 -12.72
CA GLY A 195 17.70 -4.42 -13.27
C GLY A 195 16.79 -5.58 -13.66
N GLN A 196 15.48 -5.52 -13.34
CA GLN A 196 14.56 -6.63 -13.60
C GLN A 196 13.96 -6.57 -15.03
N PRO A 197 13.46 -7.71 -15.54
CA PRO A 197 12.78 -7.75 -16.83
C PRO A 197 11.55 -6.84 -16.88
N ALA A 198 11.19 -6.42 -18.10
CA ALA A 198 9.97 -5.64 -18.33
C ALA A 198 8.72 -6.47 -18.06
N PHE A 199 7.65 -5.83 -17.57
CA PHE A 199 6.33 -6.44 -17.44
C PHE A 199 5.76 -6.71 -18.84
N PRO A 200 5.60 -7.99 -19.27
CA PRO A 200 5.29 -8.30 -20.66
C PRO A 200 4.03 -7.63 -21.22
N PRO A 201 2.90 -7.54 -20.49
CA PRO A 201 1.68 -6.90 -20.99
C PRO A 201 1.85 -5.41 -21.34
N LEU A 202 2.77 -4.70 -20.69
CA LEU A 202 2.99 -3.27 -20.89
C LEU A 202 4.35 -2.95 -21.54
N SER A 203 5.23 -3.94 -21.69
CA SER A 203 6.59 -3.78 -22.24
C SER A 203 7.41 -2.68 -21.54
N LYS A 204 7.13 -2.42 -20.26
CA LYS A 204 7.81 -1.44 -19.40
C LYS A 204 8.30 -2.11 -18.13
N LYS A 205 9.40 -1.61 -17.54
CA LYS A 205 9.85 -2.11 -16.23
C LYS A 205 8.90 -1.66 -15.13
N LEU A 206 8.84 -2.41 -14.03
CA LEU A 206 8.01 -2.01 -12.90
C LEU A 206 8.44 -0.65 -12.34
N SER A 207 9.75 -0.36 -12.30
CA SER A 207 10.29 0.95 -11.93
C SER A 207 9.75 2.11 -12.77
N ASP A 208 9.45 1.87 -14.05
CA ASP A 208 8.92 2.90 -14.95
C ASP A 208 7.40 3.06 -14.84
N LEU A 209 6.72 2.03 -14.33
CA LEU A 209 5.26 2.03 -14.14
C LEU A 209 4.85 2.66 -12.79
N LEU A 210 5.78 2.74 -11.84
CA LEU A 210 5.57 3.29 -10.50
C LEU A 210 6.03 4.75 -10.36
N ARG A 211 6.43 5.41 -11.46
CA ARG A 211 6.89 6.82 -11.48
C ARG A 211 5.83 7.76 -12.05
#